data_AF-X0UHL7-F1
#
_entry.id   AF-X0UHL7-F1
#
_cell.length_a   1.000
_cell.length_b   1.000
_cell.length_c   1.000
_cell.angle_alpha   90.00
_cell.angle_beta   90.00
_cell.angle_gamma   90.00
#
_symmetry.space_group_name_H-M   'P 1'
#
loop_
_entity.id
_entity.type
_entity.pdbx_description
1 polymer ?
#
loop_
_entity_poly.entity_id
_entity_poly.type
_entity_poly.pdbx_seq_one_letter_code
_entity_poly.pdbx_strand_id
1 'polypeptide(L)' 'VILQQAVEVRDDDTPEVLAARVFAAECEAYPAALALLAAGKVSLEGRRVRIS' A
#
# COMPACT_ATOMS: atom_id res chain seq x y z
N VAL A 1 -2.08 -9.74 3.50
CA VAL A 1 -1.70 -8.42 2.95
C VAL A 1 -2.51 -8.22 1.69
N ILE A 2 -3.19 -7.08 1.55
CA ILE A 2 -4.09 -6.80 0.41
C ILE A 2 -3.29 -6.10 -0.71
N LEU A 3 -2.61 -5.00 -0.38
CA LEU A 3 -1.84 -4.20 -1.32
C LEU A 3 -0.53 -3.77 -0.66
N GLN A 4 0.53 -3.65 -1.46
CA GLN A 4 1.81 -3.08 -1.06
C GLN A 4 2.28 -2.14 -2.16
N GLN A 5 2.96 -1.07 -1.77
CA GLN A 5 3.59 -0.14 -2.69
C GLN A 5 5.03 0.07 -2.24
N ALA A 6 5.96 0.03 -3.20
CA ALA A 6 7.36 0.33 -2.95
C ALA A 6 7.60 1.83 -3.11
N VAL A 7 8.55 2.35 -2.32
CA VAL A 7 8.99 3.75 -2.39
C VAL A 7 10.50 3.74 -2.65
N GLU A 8 10.94 4.55 -3.62
CA GLU A 8 12.35 4.72 -3.93
C GLU A 8 13.09 5.33 -2.73
N VAL A 9 14.24 4.77 -2.36
CA VAL A 9 15.18 5.40 -1.41
C VAL A 9 16.36 5.95 -2.21
N ARG A 10 16.80 7.16 -1.88
CA ARG A 10 17.90 7.88 -2.52
C ARG A 10 19.03 8.09 -1.51
N ASP A 11 20.26 8.17 -2.01
CA ASP A 11 21.45 8.27 -1.17
C ASP A 11 21.47 9.56 -0.31
N ASP A 12 20.79 10.61 -0.76
CA ASP A 12 20.71 11.92 -0.11
C ASP A 12 19.42 12.13 0.71
N ASP A 13 18.61 11.08 0.90
CA ASP A 13 17.41 11.18 1.72
C ASP A 13 17.72 11.56 3.16
N THR A 14 16.95 12.51 3.69
CA THR A 14 16.74 12.61 5.13
C THR A 14 15.52 11.78 5.52
N PRO A 15 15.41 11.36 6.80
CA PRO A 15 14.21 10.66 7.28
C PRO A 15 12.91 11.38 6.97
N GLU A 16 12.90 12.72 7.01
CA GLU A 16 11.72 13.55 6.75
C GLU A 16 11.30 13.50 5.28
N VAL A 17 12.28 13.57 4.35
CA VAL A 17 12.01 13.49 2.91
C VAL A 17 11.52 12.11 2.51
N LEU A 18 12.13 11.05 3.04
CA LEU A 18 11.67 9.69 2.83
C LEU A 18 10.27 9.47 3.42
N ALA A 19 10.00 9.96 4.63
CA ALA A 19 8.69 9.87 5.28
C ALA A 19 7.59 10.57 4.46
N ALA A 20 7.87 11.73 3.86
CA ALA A 20 6.92 12.41 2.99
C ALA A 20 6.54 11.56 1.75
N ARG A 21 7.52 10.86 1.16
CA ARG A 21 7.26 9.94 0.03
C ARG A 21 6.53 8.67 0.47
N VAL A 22 6.84 8.13 1.66
CA VAL A 22 6.09 7.01 2.25
C VAL A 22 4.63 7.42 2.48
N PHE A 23 4.39 8.58 3.09
CA PHE A 23 3.05 9.08 3.34
C PHE A 23 2.24 9.27 2.04
N ALA A 24 2.86 9.82 0.99
CA ALA A 24 2.22 9.93 -0.32
C ALA A 24 1.81 8.56 -0.88
N ALA A 25 2.70 7.55 -0.77
CA ALA A 25 2.37 6.18 -1.18
C ALA A 25 1.27 5.54 -0.32
N GLU A 26 1.22 5.83 0.98
CA GLU A 26 0.13 5.39 1.87
C GLU A 26 -1.22 6.01 1.48
N CYS A 27 -1.23 7.30 1.13
CA CYS A 27 -2.43 8.00 0.65
C CYS A 27 -2.99 7.40 -0.64
N GLU A 28 -2.18 6.72 -1.45
CA GLU A 28 -2.63 5.99 -2.64
C GLU A 28 -3.02 4.54 -2.31
N ALA A 29 -2.13 3.83 -1.62
CA ALA A 29 -2.25 2.40 -1.34
C ALA A 29 -3.44 2.08 -0.43
N TYR A 30 -3.68 2.90 0.59
CA TYR A 30 -4.72 2.63 1.58
C TYR A 30 -6.14 2.77 1.00
N PRO A 31 -6.52 3.88 0.34
CA PRO A 31 -7.82 3.97 -0.33
C PRO A 31 -8.01 2.92 -1.43
N ALA A 32 -6.96 2.57 -2.18
CA ALA A 32 -7.05 1.51 -3.18
C ALA A 32 -7.38 0.14 -2.56
N ALA A 33 -6.76 -0.21 -1.44
CA ALA A 33 -7.10 -1.43 -0.70
C ALA A 33 -8.55 -1.41 -0.17
N LEU A 34 -9.03 -0.27 0.33
CA LEU A 34 -10.42 -0.10 0.75
C LEU A 34 -11.40 -0.23 -0.42
N ALA A 35 -11.06 0.29 -1.59
CA ALA A 35 -11.89 0.17 -2.79
C ALA A 35 -12.05 -1.30 -3.22
N LEU A 36 -10.98 -2.10 -3.16
CA LEU A 36 -11.05 -3.54 -3.43
C LEU A 36 -11.98 -4.27 -2.45
N LEU A 37 -11.90 -3.93 -1.16
CA LEU A 37 -12.79 -4.48 -0.13
C LEU A 37 -14.25 -4.09 -0.38
N ALA A 38 -14.52 -2.81 -0.63
CA ALA A 38 -15.87 -2.30 -0.88
C ALA A 38 -16.49 -2.89 -2.16
N ALA A 39 -15.66 -3.20 -3.16
CA ALA A 39 -16.09 -3.87 -4.39
C ALA A 39 -16.30 -5.39 -4.24
N GLY A 40 -16.07 -5.97 -3.06
CA GLY A 40 -16.19 -7.41 -2.82
C GLY A 40 -15.12 -8.25 -3.53
N LYS A 41 -13.99 -7.65 -3.92
CA LYS A 41 -12.93 -8.30 -4.71
C LYS A 41 -11.87 -9.01 -3.88
N VAL A 42 -12.06 -9.12 -2.57
CA VAL A 42 -11.04 -9.60 -1.63
C VAL A 42 -11.57 -10.83 -0.91
N SER A 43 -10.83 -11.94 -1.00
CA SER A 43 -11.11 -13.16 -0.23
C SER A 43 -9.89 -13.62 0.57
N LEU A 44 -10.12 -14.25 1.71
CA LEU A 44 -9.07 -14.77 2.59
C LEU A 44 -8.92 -16.28 2.40
N GLU A 45 -7.72 -16.71 2.03
CA GLU A 45 -7.31 -18.10 1.88
C GLU A 45 -6.24 -18.42 2.94
N GLY A 46 -6.69 -18.88 4.12
CA GLY A 46 -5.81 -19.11 5.27
C GLY A 46 -5.15 -17.80 5.74
N ARG A 47 -3.85 -17.66 5.48
CA ARG A 47 -3.07 -16.43 5.80
C ARG A 47 -2.79 -15.54 4.58
N ARG A 48 -3.31 -15.88 3.40
CA ARG A 48 -3.12 -15.12 2.16
C ARG A 48 -4.42 -14.48 1.71
N VAL A 49 -4.31 -13.32 1.08
CA VAL A 49 -5.44 -12.65 0.44
C VAL A 49 -5.39 -12.96 -1.05
N ARG A 50 -6.53 -13.32 -1.65
CA ARG A 50 -6.73 -13.38 -3.09
C ARG A 50 -7.55 -12.16 -3.52
N ILE A 51 -7.16 -11.57 -4.65
CA ILE A 51 -7.89 -10.48 -5.30
C ILE A 51 -8.43 -11.00 -6.64
N SER A 52 -9.69 -10.67 -6.97
CA SER A 52 -10.40 -11.08 -8.20
C SER A 52 -10.84 -9.92 -9.07
#